data_AF-Q0FWJ7-F1
#
_entry.id   AF-Q0FWJ7-F1
#
_cell.length_a   1.000
_cell.length_b   1.000
_cell.length_c   1.000
_cell.angle_alpha   90.00
_cell.angle_beta   90.00
_cell.angle_gamma   90.00
#
_symmetry.space_group_name_H-M   'P 1'
#
loop_
_entity.id
_entity.type
_entity.pdbx_description
1 polymer ?
#
loop_
_entity_poly.entity_id
_entity_poly.type
_entity_poly.pdbx_seq_one_letter_code
_entity_poly.pdbx_strand_id
1 'polypeptide(L)'
;MRIGSCTPKPENWRMLATWFSEDDFVSLIDAVFAAPRLGCTMVWGASANDHGWWDNAHAAFLGWRPKDNAAAFAEEIARTVPRPDPNEAVARYQGGVFTDEPIHPSRKED
;
A
#
# COMPACT_ATOMS: atom_id res chain seq x y z
N MET A 1 1.98 11.64 0.69
CA MET A 1 1.43 10.27 0.79
C MET A 1 2.22 9.34 -0.11
N ARG A 2 2.69 8.20 0.39
CA ARG A 2 3.31 7.12 -0.38
C ARG A 2 2.31 5.98 -0.48
N ILE A 3 1.57 5.94 -1.60
CA ILE A 3 0.52 4.94 -1.82
C ILE A 3 1.16 3.56 -1.94
N GLY A 4 0.62 2.57 -1.24
CA GLY A 4 0.95 1.16 -1.43
C GLY A 4 0.24 0.60 -2.66
N SER A 5 -0.82 -0.16 -2.46
CA SER A 5 -1.65 -0.74 -3.52
C SER A 5 -3.11 -0.38 -3.30
N CYS A 6 -3.55 0.75 -3.87
CA CYS A 6 -4.91 1.23 -3.78
C CYS A 6 -5.78 0.58 -4.87
N THR A 7 -6.42 -0.54 -4.51
CA THR A 7 -7.20 -1.38 -5.43
C THR A 7 -8.47 -1.87 -4.72
N PRO A 8 -9.51 -2.32 -5.45
CA PRO A 8 -10.75 -2.81 -4.82
C PRO A 8 -10.54 -3.96 -3.82
N LYS A 9 -9.52 -4.80 -4.04
CA LYS A 9 -9.05 -5.84 -3.11
C LYS A 9 -7.57 -6.15 -3.35
N PRO A 10 -6.84 -6.77 -2.39
CA PRO A 10 -5.50 -7.26 -2.64
C PRO A 10 -5.52 -8.43 -3.64
N GLU A 11 -4.59 -8.42 -4.59
CA GLU A 11 -4.56 -9.39 -5.70
C GLU A 11 -3.42 -10.40 -5.60
N ASN A 12 -2.46 -10.18 -4.70
CA ASN A 12 -1.31 -11.06 -4.53
C ASN A 12 -0.72 -10.99 -3.11
N TRP A 13 0.23 -11.88 -2.85
CA TRP A 13 0.91 -12.02 -1.55
C TRP A 13 1.54 -10.73 -1.03
N ARG A 14 2.09 -9.88 -1.90
CA ARG A 14 2.66 -8.58 -1.52
C ARG A 14 1.57 -7.61 -1.05
N MET A 15 0.41 -7.61 -1.70
CA MET A 15 -0.69 -6.72 -1.32
C MET A 15 -1.29 -7.05 0.05
N LEU A 16 -1.07 -8.24 0.61
CA LEU A 16 -1.42 -8.50 2.02
C LEU A 16 -0.72 -7.56 3.02
N ALA A 17 0.42 -6.97 2.62
CA ALA A 17 1.09 -5.94 3.40
C ALA A 17 0.78 -4.52 2.90
N THR A 18 0.68 -4.33 1.58
CA THR A 18 0.65 -3.00 0.96
C THR A 18 -0.73 -2.50 0.57
N TRP A 19 -1.78 -3.30 0.71
CA TRP A 19 -3.12 -2.93 0.28
C TRP A 19 -3.62 -1.70 1.01
N PHE A 20 -4.30 -0.85 0.27
CA PHE A 20 -4.93 0.38 0.74
C PHE A 20 -6.35 0.39 0.19
N SER A 21 -7.35 0.19 1.04
CA SER A 21 -8.73 0.23 0.58
C SER A 21 -9.09 1.65 0.09
N GLU A 22 -10.08 1.72 -0.79
CA GLU A 22 -10.60 2.99 -1.27
C GLU A 22 -11.21 3.80 -0.10
N ASP A 23 -11.89 3.14 0.84
CA ASP A 23 -12.46 3.77 2.05
C ASP A 23 -11.38 4.34 2.99
N ASP A 24 -10.27 3.62 3.18
CA ASP A 24 -9.14 4.12 3.97
C ASP A 24 -8.41 5.26 3.27
N PHE A 25 -8.37 5.26 1.94
CA PHE A 25 -7.84 6.38 1.18
C PHE A 25 -8.72 7.63 1.30
N VAL A 26 -10.03 7.49 1.14
CA VAL A 26 -10.98 8.60 1.32
C VAL A 26 -10.91 9.14 2.75
N SER A 27 -10.90 8.27 3.76
CA SER A 27 -10.83 8.74 5.15
C SER A 27 -9.50 9.42 5.51
N LEU A 28 -8.39 9.04 4.85
CA LEU A 28 -7.13 9.79 4.97
C LEU A 28 -7.24 11.18 4.36
N ILE A 29 -7.87 11.29 3.19
CA ILE A 29 -8.12 12.59 2.54
C ILE A 29 -8.95 13.49 3.47
N ASP A 30 -10.02 12.96 4.07
CA ASP A 30 -10.85 13.69 5.03
C ASP A 30 -10.05 14.18 6.23
N ALA A 31 -9.23 13.30 6.83
CA ALA A 31 -8.39 13.66 7.97
C ALA A 31 -7.35 14.74 7.62
N VAL A 32 -6.79 14.68 6.41
CA VAL A 32 -5.83 15.67 5.91
C VAL A 32 -6.49 17.05 5.74
N PHE A 33 -7.70 17.12 5.20
CA PHE A 33 -8.42 18.39 5.03
C PHE A 33 -9.00 18.94 6.34
N ALA A 34 -9.32 18.07 7.30
CA ALA A 34 -9.81 18.47 8.61
C ALA A 34 -8.68 18.93 9.56
N ALA A 35 -7.42 18.58 9.30
CA ALA A 35 -6.30 18.90 10.17
C ALA A 35 -6.09 20.43 10.28
N PRO A 36 -6.12 21.02 11.49
CA PRO A 36 -5.89 22.47 11.67
C PRO A 36 -4.51 22.93 11.17
N ARG A 37 -3.54 22.02 11.13
CA ARG A 37 -2.20 22.24 10.58
C ARG A 37 -1.66 20.93 10.02
N LEU A 38 -1.42 20.90 8.70
CA LEU A 38 -0.86 19.74 8.00
C LEU A 38 0.67 19.75 7.89
N GLY A 39 1.25 20.90 7.55
CA GLY A 39 2.66 20.99 7.15
C GLY A 39 2.92 20.27 5.82
N CYS A 40 4.08 19.60 5.72
CA CYS A 40 4.44 18.74 4.58
C CYS A 40 4.70 17.31 5.08
N THR A 41 3.64 16.69 5.60
CA THR A 41 3.74 15.43 6.34
C THR A 41 3.76 14.23 5.40
N MET A 42 4.71 13.33 5.62
CA MET A 42 4.75 12.04 4.94
C MET A 42 3.81 11.06 5.64
N VAL A 43 3.01 10.36 4.84
CA VAL A 43 2.05 9.34 5.29
C VAL A 43 2.20 8.14 4.36
N TRP A 44 2.25 6.94 4.92
CA TRP A 44 2.19 5.67 4.20
C TRP A 44 0.73 5.31 3.95
N GLY A 45 0.33 5.21 2.68
CA GLY A 45 -1.03 4.86 2.26
C GLY A 45 -1.19 3.36 2.20
N ALA A 46 -1.52 2.76 3.34
CA ALA A 46 -1.91 1.36 3.49
C ALA A 46 -3.02 1.28 4.54
N SER A 47 -3.88 0.29 4.40
CA SER A 47 -4.88 -0.08 5.39
C SER A 47 -4.22 -0.69 6.64
N ALA A 48 -5.01 -1.04 7.66
CA ALA A 48 -4.53 -1.60 8.93
C ALA A 48 -4.11 -3.08 8.79
N ASN A 49 -3.25 -3.37 7.82
CA ASN A 49 -2.88 -4.72 7.43
C ASN A 49 -2.00 -5.40 8.50
N ASP A 50 -2.34 -6.63 8.89
CA ASP A 50 -1.57 -7.41 9.88
C ASP A 50 -0.09 -7.60 9.49
N HIS A 51 0.17 -7.65 8.18
CA HIS A 51 1.51 -7.80 7.62
C HIS A 51 2.12 -6.49 7.11
N GLY A 52 1.56 -5.34 7.53
CA GLY A 52 2.02 -4.02 7.11
C GLY A 52 3.49 -3.75 7.44
N TRP A 53 4.18 -3.03 6.55
CA TRP A 53 5.62 -2.78 6.67
C TRP A 53 5.98 -1.39 7.18
N TRP A 54 4.98 -0.51 7.25
CA TRP A 54 5.22 0.93 7.36
C TRP A 54 4.59 1.50 8.62
N ASP A 55 5.30 2.44 9.24
CA ASP A 55 4.89 3.09 10.48
C ASP A 55 4.44 4.54 10.22
N ASN A 56 3.21 4.85 10.64
CA ASN A 56 2.60 6.17 10.58
C ASN A 56 2.56 6.88 11.96
N ALA A 57 3.27 6.41 12.98
CA ALA A 57 3.26 7.00 14.33
C ALA A 57 3.58 8.51 14.33
N HIS A 58 4.50 8.96 13.47
CA HIS A 58 4.85 10.38 13.32
C HIS A 58 3.75 11.22 12.65
N ALA A 59 2.80 10.59 11.95
CA ALA A 59 1.64 11.23 11.35
C ALA A 59 0.38 11.12 12.24
N ALA A 60 0.48 10.55 13.45
CA ALA A 60 -0.66 10.32 14.34
C ALA A 60 -1.44 11.59 14.74
N PHE A 61 -0.81 12.78 14.63
CA PHE A 61 -1.47 14.07 14.86
C PHE A 61 -2.61 14.34 13.88
N LEU A 62 -2.66 13.66 12.72
CA LEU A 62 -3.77 13.73 11.78
C LEU A 62 -5.05 13.08 12.33
N GLY A 63 -4.95 12.26 13.38
CA GLY A 63 -6.10 11.52 13.94
C GLY A 63 -6.64 10.42 13.02
N TRP A 64 -6.02 10.20 11.86
CA TRP A 64 -6.41 9.15 10.93
C TRP A 64 -6.02 7.77 11.45
N ARG A 65 -6.96 6.82 11.37
CA ARG A 65 -6.75 5.41 11.66
C ARG A 65 -7.43 4.60 10.56
N PRO A 66 -6.69 3.86 9.71
CA PRO A 66 -7.30 2.97 8.75
C PRO A 66 -8.13 1.89 9.45
N LYS A 67 -9.19 1.43 8.80
CA LYS A 67 -10.18 0.50 9.36
C LYS A 67 -10.15 -0.86 8.68
N ASP A 68 -9.80 -0.91 7.40
CA ASP A 68 -9.78 -2.17 6.67
C ASP A 68 -8.48 -2.93 6.91
N ASN A 69 -8.50 -4.23 6.62
CA ASN A 69 -7.34 -5.10 6.79
C ASN A 69 -7.32 -6.17 5.69
N ALA A 70 -6.18 -6.27 4.99
CA ALA A 70 -5.98 -7.24 3.92
C ALA A 70 -6.07 -8.71 4.40
N ALA A 71 -5.95 -8.97 5.70
CA ALA A 71 -6.07 -10.32 6.28
C ALA A 71 -7.39 -11.01 5.91
N ALA A 72 -8.47 -10.25 5.68
CA ALA A 72 -9.76 -10.77 5.22
C ALA A 72 -9.67 -11.51 3.86
N PHE A 73 -8.64 -11.23 3.06
CA PHE A 73 -8.41 -11.82 1.74
C PHE A 73 -7.29 -12.88 1.73
N ALA A 74 -6.63 -13.13 2.86
CA ALA A 74 -5.47 -14.02 2.91
C ALA A 74 -5.81 -15.46 2.49
N GLU A 75 -6.98 -15.98 2.88
CA GLU A 75 -7.43 -17.32 2.47
C GLU A 75 -7.72 -17.40 0.97
N GLU A 76 -8.37 -16.37 0.41
CA GLU A 76 -8.64 -16.31 -1.03
C GLU A 76 -7.32 -16.33 -1.81
N ILE A 77 -6.37 -15.46 -1.44
CA ILE A 77 -5.05 -15.39 -2.09
C ILE A 77 -4.30 -16.71 -1.97
N ALA A 78 -4.30 -17.33 -0.78
CA ALA A 78 -3.63 -18.62 -0.59
C ALA A 78 -4.20 -19.74 -1.46
N ARG A 79 -5.50 -19.68 -1.80
CA ARG A 79 -6.17 -20.66 -2.65
C ARG A 79 -5.99 -20.37 -4.15
N THR A 80 -5.93 -19.10 -4.56
CA THR A 80 -6.03 -18.71 -5.97
C THR A 80 -4.73 -18.19 -6.57
N VAL A 81 -3.76 -17.77 -5.76
CA VAL A 81 -2.51 -17.16 -6.21
C VAL A 81 -1.33 -18.04 -5.80
N PRO A 82 -0.55 -18.59 -6.76
CA PRO A 82 0.67 -19.32 -6.46
C PRO A 82 1.59 -18.51 -5.55
N ARG A 83 2.17 -19.17 -4.54
CA ARG A 83 3.12 -18.50 -3.65
C ARG A 83 4.42 -18.23 -4.42
N PRO A 84 4.91 -16.97 -4.46
CA PRO A 84 6.13 -16.65 -5.19
C PRO A 84 7.35 -17.33 -4.57
N ASP A 85 8.35 -17.64 -5.39
CA ASP A 85 9.65 -18.09 -4.88
C ASP A 85 10.26 -16.99 -3.98
N PRO A 86 10.88 -17.34 -2.84
CA PRO A 86 11.50 -16.35 -1.95
C PRO A 86 12.59 -15.47 -2.59
N ASN A 87 13.12 -15.86 -3.76
CA ASN A 87 14.11 -15.10 -4.51
C ASN A 87 13.51 -14.16 -5.56
N GLU A 88 12.22 -14.28 -5.87
CA GLU A 88 11.53 -13.34 -6.76
C GLU A 88 11.40 -11.96 -6.12
N ALA A 89 11.47 -10.91 -6.93
CA ALA A 89 11.37 -9.53 -6.46
C ALA A 89 10.09 -9.24 -5.68
N VAL A 90 8.96 -9.79 -6.12
CA VAL A 90 7.64 -9.64 -5.46
C VAL A 90 7.62 -10.17 -4.03
N ALA A 91 8.47 -11.15 -3.70
CA ALA A 91 8.62 -11.71 -2.37
C ALA A 91 9.71 -11.01 -1.54
N ARG A 92 10.75 -10.46 -2.20
CA ARG A 92 11.97 -9.97 -1.54
C ARG A 92 11.97 -8.47 -1.26
N TYR A 93 11.48 -7.66 -2.18
CA TYR A 93 11.61 -6.20 -2.11
C TYR A 93 10.26 -5.52 -1.98
N GLN A 94 10.20 -4.42 -1.23
CA GLN A 94 8.94 -3.68 -1.04
C GLN A 94 8.36 -3.13 -2.34
N GLY A 95 9.21 -2.79 -3.31
CA GLY A 95 8.80 -2.35 -4.65
C GLY A 95 8.19 -3.46 -5.51
N GLY A 96 8.36 -4.73 -5.11
CA GLY A 96 7.94 -5.88 -5.90
C GLY A 96 8.58 -5.90 -7.28
N VAL A 97 7.82 -6.30 -8.30
CA VAL A 97 8.30 -6.45 -9.69
C VAL A 97 8.94 -5.18 -10.28
N PHE A 98 8.65 -4.00 -9.74
CA PHE A 98 9.31 -2.75 -10.16
C PHE A 98 10.83 -2.78 -9.96
N THR A 99 11.37 -3.63 -9.09
CA THR A 99 12.83 -3.77 -8.94
C THR A 99 13.48 -4.60 -10.04
N ASP A 100 12.69 -5.31 -10.84
CA ASP A 100 13.17 -6.07 -12.00
C ASP A 100 13.09 -5.26 -13.30
N GLU A 101 12.39 -4.12 -13.28
CA GLU A 101 12.22 -3.27 -14.47
C GLU A 101 13.55 -2.64 -14.90
N PRO A 102 13.86 -2.62 -16.21
CA PRO A 102 15.02 -1.94 -16.74
C PRO A 102 14.82 -0.43 -16.77
N ILE A 103 15.86 0.31 -17.17
CA ILE A 103 15.70 1.73 -17.49
C ILE A 103 14.87 1.85 -18.77
N HIS A 104 13.63 2.36 -18.63
CA HIS A 104 12.77 2.63 -19.77
C HIS A 104 13.28 3.84 -20.57
N PRO A 105 13.30 3.78 -21.91
CA PRO A 105 13.60 4.95 -22.72
C PRO A 105 12.48 5.99 -22.59
N SER A 106 12.85 7.28 -22.68
CA SER A 106 11.85 8.35 -22.80
C SER A 106 10.98 8.11 -24.04
N ARG A 107 9.66 8.18 -23.87
CA ARG A 107 8.72 8.12 -25.00
C ARG A 107 9.07 9.29 -25.94
N LYS A 108 9.36 9.00 -27.21
CA LYS A 108 9.42 10.05 -28.23
C LYS A 108 7.98 10.56 -28.40
N GLU A 109 7.78 11.86 -28.26
CA GLU A 109 6.54 12.50 -28.69
C GLU A 109 6.53 12.45 -30.23
N ASP A 110 5.49 11.85 -30.80
CA ASP A 110 5.14 11.95 -32.22
C ASP A 110 4.27 13.21 -32.45
#